data_AF-E3M055-F1
#
_entry.id   AF-E3M055-F1
#
_cell.length_a   1.000
_cell.length_b   1.000
_cell.length_c   1.000
_cell.angle_alpha   90.00
_cell.angle_beta   90.00
_cell.angle_gamma   90.00
#
_symmetry.space_group_name_H-M   'P 1'
#
loop_
_entity.id
_entity.type
_entity.pdbx_description
1 polymer ?
#
loop_
_entity_poly.entity_id
_entity_poly.type
_entity_poly.pdbx_seq_one_letter_code
_entity_poly.pdbx_strand_id
1 'polypeptide(L)'
;MYIFVLSLISFVFAANPNKCSSLSGPKAYRCIQHLNEIRELAYSIDIYDKESSSKINKPCAEFQKCSEPLKCGVEDGVVKVIDKMAAYCDAVIFHQSKEFDDCDEKLTEKNSTCVQEWDPFPDPVPDTKKTEETQKEACQNFFGKDMCLEKEITEYCGADMWRDFKKHYLALNKINEACDFNEYGGTKAMED
;
A
#
# COMPACT_ATOMS: atom_id res chain seq x y z
N MET A 1 -47.70 49.86 24.25
CA MET A 1 -46.32 49.71 24.76
C MET A 1 -46.22 48.32 25.38
N TYR A 2 -45.72 47.35 24.62
CA TYR A 2 -45.38 46.00 25.08
C TYR A 2 -44.13 45.58 24.30
N ILE A 3 -43.00 45.48 24.98
CA ILE A 3 -41.73 45.03 24.42
C ILE A 3 -41.71 43.50 24.52
N PHE A 4 -41.89 42.81 23.40
CA PHE A 4 -41.57 41.38 23.31
C PHE A 4 -40.05 41.26 23.15
N VAL A 5 -39.38 40.82 24.21
CA VAL A 5 -37.95 40.51 24.20
C VAL A 5 -37.75 39.20 23.46
N LEU A 6 -37.31 39.28 22.20
CA LEU A 6 -36.80 38.13 21.47
C LEU A 6 -35.47 37.70 22.10
N SER A 7 -35.53 36.72 23.02
CA SER A 7 -34.34 35.99 23.43
C SER A 7 -33.80 35.20 22.24
N LEU A 8 -32.84 35.78 21.54
CA LEU A 8 -31.93 35.06 20.65
C LEU A 8 -31.14 34.10 21.53
N ILE A 9 -31.63 32.87 21.65
CA ILE A 9 -30.80 31.75 22.11
C ILE A 9 -29.78 31.55 21.00
N SER A 10 -28.61 32.17 21.16
CA SER A 10 -27.41 31.83 20.42
C SER A 10 -27.10 30.37 20.72
N PHE A 11 -27.60 29.45 19.89
CA PHE A 11 -27.03 28.12 19.79
C PHE A 11 -25.59 28.30 19.33
N VAL A 12 -24.69 28.36 20.30
CA VAL A 12 -23.27 28.15 20.03
C VAL A 12 -23.19 26.71 19.56
N PHE A 13 -23.20 26.51 18.24
CA PHE A 13 -22.75 25.27 17.65
C PHE A 13 -21.29 25.14 18.06
N ALA A 14 -21.02 24.32 19.08
CA ALA A 14 -19.69 23.78 19.28
C ALA A 14 -19.32 23.06 17.97
N ALA A 15 -18.49 23.70 17.17
CA ALA A 15 -17.95 23.10 15.97
C ALA A 15 -17.07 21.94 16.42
N ASN A 16 -17.58 20.71 16.30
CA ASN A 16 -16.78 19.51 16.46
C ASN A 16 -15.63 19.57 15.45
N PRO A 17 -14.35 19.42 15.86
CA PRO A 17 -13.20 19.57 14.98
C PRO A 17 -13.08 18.46 13.92
N ASN A 18 -13.88 17.40 13.99
CA ASN A 18 -13.89 16.31 13.02
C ASN A 18 -15.08 16.41 12.06
N LYS A 19 -15.15 17.49 11.27
CA LYS A 19 -16.06 17.54 10.11
C LYS A 19 -15.38 16.88 8.90
N CYS A 20 -15.16 15.56 8.95
CA CYS A 20 -15.00 14.87 7.67
C CYS A 20 -16.37 14.76 7.00
N SER A 21 -16.45 15.12 5.71
CA SER A 21 -17.65 14.88 4.91
C SER A 21 -17.64 13.44 4.41
N SER A 22 -18.52 12.61 4.96
CA SER A 22 -18.69 11.26 4.45
C SER A 22 -19.20 11.27 3.00
N LEU A 23 -18.71 10.31 2.23
CA LEU A 23 -19.34 9.95 0.96
C LEU A 23 -20.73 9.38 1.23
N SER A 24 -21.71 9.76 0.41
CA SER A 24 -23.06 9.21 0.49
C SER A 24 -23.65 8.94 -0.89
N GLY A 25 -24.68 8.11 -0.92
CA GLY A 25 -25.45 7.80 -2.14
C GLY A 25 -24.57 7.24 -3.27
N PRO A 26 -24.80 7.67 -4.54
CA PRO A 26 -24.11 7.10 -5.70
C PRO A 26 -22.59 7.24 -5.70
N LYS A 27 -22.03 8.24 -5.00
CA LYS A 27 -20.58 8.44 -4.91
C LYS A 27 -19.94 7.42 -3.97
N ALA A 28 -20.56 7.17 -2.81
CA ALA A 28 -20.12 6.12 -1.89
C ALA A 28 -20.20 4.74 -2.55
N TYR A 29 -21.34 4.46 -3.20
CA TYR A 29 -21.54 3.20 -3.92
C TYR A 29 -20.45 2.94 -4.97
N ARG A 30 -20.16 3.92 -5.84
CA ARG A 30 -19.10 3.80 -6.85
C ARG A 30 -17.71 3.61 -6.23
N CYS A 31 -17.40 4.30 -5.15
CA CYS A 31 -16.13 4.12 -4.47
C CYS A 31 -15.96 2.69 -3.93
N ILE A 32 -17.03 2.13 -3.35
CA ILE A 32 -17.06 0.74 -2.87
C ILE A 32 -16.98 -0.25 -4.04
N GLN A 33 -17.57 0.06 -5.20
CA GLN A 33 -17.42 -0.78 -6.39
C GLN A 33 -15.94 -0.88 -6.81
N HIS A 34 -15.21 0.24 -6.88
CA HIS A 34 -13.78 0.20 -7.20
C HIS A 34 -12.97 -0.56 -6.14
N LEU A 35 -13.28 -0.38 -4.85
CA LEU A 35 -12.67 -1.16 -3.77
C LEU A 35 -12.87 -2.67 -3.96
N ASN A 36 -14.08 -3.10 -4.32
CA ASN A 36 -14.38 -4.50 -4.58
C ASN A 36 -13.66 -5.02 -5.84
N GLU A 37 -13.65 -4.24 -6.92
CA GLU A 37 -12.89 -4.57 -8.14
C GLU A 37 -11.39 -4.76 -7.84
N ILE A 38 -10.80 -3.87 -7.05
CA ILE A 38 -9.41 -4.00 -6.58
C ILE A 38 -9.22 -5.30 -5.80
N ARG A 39 -10.11 -5.60 -4.85
CA ARG A 39 -10.02 -6.81 -4.03
C ARG A 39 -10.04 -8.08 -4.87
N GLU A 40 -10.93 -8.17 -5.85
CA GLU A 40 -11.02 -9.34 -6.73
C GLU A 40 -9.76 -9.49 -7.60
N LEU A 41 -9.28 -8.37 -8.14
CA LEU A 41 -8.12 -8.36 -9.02
C LEU A 41 -6.80 -8.63 -8.28
N ALA A 42 -6.66 -8.14 -7.04
CA ALA A 42 -5.44 -8.25 -6.23
C ALA A 42 -4.97 -9.69 -6.01
N TYR A 43 -5.86 -10.69 -6.09
CA TYR A 43 -5.49 -12.11 -5.97
C TYR A 43 -4.93 -12.73 -7.26
N SER A 44 -5.10 -12.07 -8.40
CA SER A 44 -4.81 -12.62 -9.73
C SER A 44 -3.76 -11.84 -10.52
N ILE A 45 -3.35 -10.70 -9.97
CA ILE A 45 -2.42 -9.80 -10.63
C ILE A 45 -1.03 -10.01 -10.09
N ASP A 46 -0.09 -10.09 -11.03
CA ASP A 46 1.32 -9.95 -10.76
C ASP A 46 1.67 -8.47 -10.91
N ILE A 47 2.12 -7.85 -9.82
CA ILE A 47 2.48 -6.42 -9.81
C ILE A 47 3.80 -6.15 -10.54
N TYR A 48 4.62 -7.17 -10.78
CA TYR A 48 5.89 -7.09 -11.50
C TYR A 48 5.70 -7.26 -13.01
N ASP A 49 4.62 -7.93 -13.43
CA ASP A 49 4.25 -8.01 -14.84
C ASP A 49 3.44 -6.78 -15.27
N LYS A 50 3.97 -6.02 -16.24
CA LYS A 50 3.37 -4.78 -16.72
C LYS A 50 1.99 -5.00 -17.36
N GLU A 51 1.80 -6.11 -18.08
CA GLU A 51 0.52 -6.43 -18.71
C GLU A 51 -0.53 -6.81 -17.65
N SER A 52 -0.16 -7.66 -16.70
CA SER A 52 -1.01 -8.13 -15.60
C SER A 52 -1.42 -6.98 -14.69
N SER A 53 -0.45 -6.19 -14.22
CA SER A 53 -0.69 -5.04 -13.35
C SER A 53 -1.56 -3.97 -14.00
N SER A 54 -1.48 -3.78 -15.33
CA SER A 54 -2.26 -2.75 -16.04
C SER A 54 -3.79 -2.85 -15.84
N LYS A 55 -4.28 -4.04 -15.49
CA LYS A 55 -5.71 -4.34 -15.31
C LYS A 55 -6.31 -3.65 -14.09
N ILE A 56 -5.50 -3.30 -13.09
CA ILE A 56 -5.98 -2.74 -11.82
C ILE A 56 -5.80 -1.22 -11.68
N ASN A 57 -5.09 -0.60 -12.62
CA ASN A 57 -4.68 0.82 -12.56
C ASN A 57 -5.87 1.73 -12.44
N LYS A 58 -6.86 1.47 -13.30
CA LYS A 58 -8.05 2.31 -13.38
C LYS A 58 -8.89 2.18 -12.10
N PRO A 59 -9.24 0.96 -11.63
CA PRO A 59 -9.85 0.80 -10.31
C PRO A 59 -9.07 1.50 -9.19
N CYS A 60 -7.74 1.34 -9.14
CA CYS A 60 -6.89 1.97 -8.14
C CYS A 60 -6.88 3.49 -8.20
N ALA A 61 -6.69 4.07 -9.37
CA ALA A 61 -6.69 5.51 -9.57
C ALA A 61 -8.06 6.14 -9.26
N GLU A 62 -9.17 5.46 -9.57
CA GLU A 62 -10.50 5.94 -9.19
C GLU A 62 -10.78 5.79 -7.70
N PHE A 63 -10.33 4.69 -7.08
CA PHE A 63 -10.49 4.47 -5.64
C PHE A 63 -9.71 5.49 -4.81
N GLN A 64 -8.46 5.81 -5.17
CA GLN A 64 -7.65 6.81 -4.46
C GLN A 64 -8.32 8.19 -4.38
N LYS A 65 -9.09 8.58 -5.42
CA LYS A 65 -9.82 9.86 -5.43
C LYS A 65 -10.93 9.93 -4.38
N CYS A 66 -11.38 8.80 -3.86
CA CYS A 66 -12.52 8.70 -2.97
C CYS A 66 -12.23 7.94 -1.66
N SER A 67 -11.04 7.39 -1.48
CA SER A 67 -10.66 6.57 -0.31
C SER A 67 -10.72 7.36 1.00
N GLU A 68 -10.12 8.55 1.06
CA GLU A 68 -10.14 9.39 2.28
C GLU A 68 -11.56 9.72 2.78
N PRO A 69 -12.45 10.31 1.97
CA PRO A 69 -13.81 10.59 2.44
C PRO A 69 -14.66 9.33 2.68
N LEU A 70 -14.24 8.15 2.19
CA LEU A 70 -14.91 6.88 2.47
C LEU A 70 -14.66 6.40 3.90
N LYS A 71 -13.55 6.81 4.53
CA LYS A 71 -13.20 6.48 5.93
C LYS A 71 -14.10 7.16 6.96
N CYS A 72 -14.96 8.08 6.53
CA CYS A 72 -15.63 8.99 7.44
C CYS A 72 -16.94 8.41 7.96
N GLY A 73 -17.00 8.19 9.28
CA GLY A 73 -18.16 7.61 9.95
C GLY A 73 -18.26 6.08 9.85
N VAL A 74 -17.17 5.41 9.45
CA VAL A 74 -17.05 3.95 9.48
C VAL A 74 -16.19 3.50 10.67
N GLU A 75 -16.32 2.24 11.06
CA GLU A 75 -15.54 1.65 12.17
C GLU A 75 -14.04 1.55 11.83
N ASP A 76 -13.18 1.58 12.85
CA ASP A 76 -11.72 1.52 12.70
C ASP A 76 -11.24 0.31 11.89
N GLY A 77 -11.92 -0.83 12.01
CA GLY A 77 -11.61 -2.02 11.20
C GLY A 77 -11.81 -1.78 9.71
N VAL A 78 -12.84 -1.03 9.33
CA VAL A 78 -13.12 -0.66 7.93
C VAL A 78 -12.12 0.39 7.45
N VAL A 79 -11.75 1.37 8.29
CA VAL A 79 -10.70 2.34 7.99
C VAL A 79 -9.39 1.63 7.64
N LYS A 80 -8.99 0.63 8.43
CA LYS A 80 -7.78 -0.18 8.17
C LYS A 80 -7.82 -0.91 6.83
N VAL A 81 -8.98 -1.43 6.42
CA VAL A 81 -9.14 -2.09 5.11
C VAL A 81 -8.99 -1.06 3.98
N ILE A 82 -9.61 0.11 4.11
CA ILE A 82 -9.47 1.21 3.13
C ILE A 82 -8.01 1.65 3.01
N ASP A 83 -7.31 1.81 4.14
CA ASP A 83 -5.89 2.16 4.17
C ASP A 83 -5.01 1.10 3.51
N LYS A 84 -5.23 -0.20 3.82
CA LYS A 84 -4.49 -1.30 3.19
C LYS A 84 -4.69 -1.30 1.68
N MET A 85 -5.92 -1.12 1.19
CA MET A 85 -6.19 -1.10 -0.25
C MET A 85 -5.67 0.16 -0.94
N ALA A 86 -5.68 1.30 -0.26
CA ALA A 86 -5.07 2.52 -0.79
C ALA A 86 -3.55 2.34 -0.94
N ALA A 87 -2.89 1.77 0.08
CA ALA A 87 -1.46 1.49 0.04
C ALA A 87 -1.08 0.44 -1.03
N TYR A 88 -1.91 -0.58 -1.23
CA TYR A 88 -1.75 -1.52 -2.34
C TYR A 88 -1.84 -0.80 -3.69
N CYS A 89 -2.81 0.10 -3.86
CA CYS A 89 -2.95 0.90 -5.07
C CYS A 89 -1.79 1.86 -5.30
N ASP A 90 -1.21 2.45 -4.25
CA ASP A 90 0.01 3.25 -4.35
C ASP A 90 1.15 2.42 -4.94
N ALA A 91 1.34 1.17 -4.48
CA ALA A 91 2.37 0.27 -4.99
C ALA A 91 2.14 -0.12 -6.46
N VAL A 92 0.90 -0.45 -6.83
CA VAL A 92 0.53 -0.74 -8.23
C VAL A 92 0.85 0.45 -9.14
N ILE A 93 0.47 1.65 -8.74
CA ILE A 93 0.68 2.86 -9.54
C ILE A 93 2.18 3.20 -9.62
N PHE A 94 2.94 2.98 -8.55
CA PHE A 94 4.39 3.12 -8.54
C PHE A 94 5.04 2.20 -9.57
N HIS A 95 4.69 0.91 -9.61
CA HIS A 95 5.23 -0.05 -10.58
C HIS A 95 4.90 0.28 -12.04
N GLN A 96 3.96 1.20 -12.28
CA GLN A 96 3.55 1.63 -13.61
C GLN A 96 3.98 3.03 -13.97
N SER A 97 4.63 3.70 -13.01
CA SER A 97 5.26 4.98 -13.27
C SER A 97 6.36 4.80 -14.29
N LYS A 98 6.56 5.83 -15.12
CA LYS A 98 7.64 5.83 -16.09
C LYS A 98 9.01 5.77 -15.38
N GLU A 99 9.10 6.42 -14.23
CA GLU A 99 10.32 6.46 -13.43
C GLU A 99 10.72 5.07 -12.93
N PHE A 100 9.75 4.25 -12.52
CA PHE A 100 10.02 2.86 -12.15
C PHE A 100 10.37 2.01 -13.38
N ASP A 101 9.62 2.15 -14.48
CA ASP A 101 9.89 1.45 -15.75
C ASP A 101 11.32 1.71 -16.26
N ASP A 102 11.73 2.98 -16.30
CA ASP A 102 13.09 3.40 -16.69
C ASP A 102 14.17 2.87 -15.71
N CYS A 103 13.82 2.58 -14.45
CA CYS A 103 14.73 1.99 -13.47
C CYS A 103 14.82 0.47 -13.63
N ASP A 104 13.69 -0.21 -13.78
CA ASP A 104 13.57 -1.66 -13.95
C ASP A 104 14.32 -2.13 -15.21
N GLU A 105 14.23 -1.37 -16.32
CA GLU A 105 15.02 -1.62 -17.53
C GLU A 105 16.52 -1.61 -17.23
N LYS A 106 17.02 -0.59 -16.51
CA LYS A 106 18.45 -0.48 -16.15
C LYS A 106 18.91 -1.62 -15.26
N LEU A 107 18.08 -2.04 -14.30
CA LEU A 107 18.39 -3.14 -13.38
C LEU A 107 18.42 -4.48 -14.13
N THR A 108 17.44 -4.71 -15.00
CA THR A 108 17.36 -5.91 -15.84
C THR A 108 18.57 -6.02 -16.79
N GLU A 109 19.02 -4.92 -17.38
CA GLU A 109 20.22 -4.88 -18.22
C GLU A 109 21.50 -5.31 -17.48
N LYS A 110 21.55 -5.17 -16.14
CA LYS A 110 22.71 -5.63 -15.35
C LYS A 110 22.74 -7.13 -15.19
N ASN A 111 21.59 -7.80 -15.31
CA ASN A 111 21.49 -9.24 -15.17
C ASN A 111 22.16 -9.73 -13.86
N SER A 112 21.98 -8.97 -12.77
CA SER A 112 22.60 -9.23 -11.48
C SER A 112 21.90 -10.40 -10.79
N THR A 113 22.67 -11.16 -10.01
CA THR A 113 22.09 -12.20 -9.15
C THR A 113 21.13 -11.61 -8.12
N CYS A 114 21.36 -10.35 -7.69
CA CYS A 114 20.49 -9.68 -6.74
C CYS A 114 19.03 -9.62 -7.22
N VAL A 115 18.80 -9.11 -8.43
CA VAL A 115 17.46 -8.94 -9.00
C VAL A 115 16.86 -10.30 -9.38
N GLN A 116 17.68 -11.22 -9.90
CA GLN A 116 17.20 -12.55 -10.34
C GLN A 116 16.73 -13.45 -9.19
N GLU A 117 17.40 -13.39 -8.04
CA GLU A 117 17.09 -14.23 -6.88
C GLU A 117 16.15 -13.55 -5.89
N TRP A 118 15.76 -12.30 -6.15
CA TRP A 118 14.95 -11.56 -5.21
C TRP A 118 13.48 -11.98 -5.26
N ASP A 119 13.04 -12.58 -4.16
CA ASP A 119 11.65 -12.95 -3.92
C ASP A 119 11.26 -12.58 -2.47
N PRO A 120 10.67 -11.39 -2.27
CA PRO A 120 10.30 -10.92 -0.93
C PRO A 120 9.02 -11.58 -0.39
N PHE A 121 8.23 -12.25 -1.24
CA PHE A 121 6.93 -12.83 -0.90
C PHE A 121 6.77 -14.22 -1.56
N PRO A 122 7.55 -15.22 -1.12
CA PRO A 122 7.57 -16.54 -1.74
C PRO A 122 6.24 -17.27 -1.58
N ASP A 123 5.84 -18.01 -2.62
CA ASP A 123 4.65 -18.85 -2.58
C ASP A 123 4.78 -19.98 -1.54
N PRO A 124 3.72 -20.28 -0.77
CA PRO A 124 3.74 -21.39 0.17
C PRO A 124 3.85 -22.73 -0.56
N VAL A 125 4.64 -23.64 -0.01
CA VAL A 125 4.81 -25.00 -0.53
C VAL A 125 4.06 -26.02 0.34
N PRO A 126 3.75 -27.24 -0.17
CA PRO A 126 2.97 -28.21 0.59
C PRO A 126 3.58 -28.63 1.95
N ASP A 127 4.90 -28.50 2.09
CA ASP A 127 5.60 -28.74 3.36
C ASP A 127 5.57 -27.46 4.22
N THR A 128 4.91 -27.53 5.36
CA THR A 128 4.74 -26.38 6.27
C THR A 128 6.07 -25.91 6.85
N LYS A 129 6.99 -26.81 7.19
CA LYS A 129 8.30 -26.43 7.73
C LYS A 129 9.13 -25.74 6.67
N LYS A 130 9.11 -26.27 5.45
CA LYS A 130 9.79 -25.63 4.32
C LYS A 130 9.19 -24.25 4.02
N THR A 131 7.87 -24.09 4.12
CA THR A 131 7.22 -22.77 3.97
C THR A 131 7.69 -21.78 5.03
N GLU A 132 7.75 -22.19 6.30
CA GLU A 132 8.24 -21.34 7.40
C GLU A 132 9.72 -20.96 7.22
N GLU A 133 10.57 -21.90 6.82
CA GLU A 133 12.00 -21.66 6.56
C GLU A 133 12.20 -20.68 5.39
N THR A 134 11.52 -20.91 4.27
CA THR A 134 11.57 -20.02 3.10
C THR A 134 11.06 -18.61 3.45
N GLN A 135 9.96 -18.50 4.18
CA GLN A 135 9.43 -17.21 4.61
C GLN A 135 10.42 -16.48 5.53
N LYS A 136 11.06 -17.19 6.46
CA LYS A 136 12.08 -16.62 7.34
C LYS A 136 13.28 -16.10 6.55
N GLU A 137 13.75 -16.86 5.55
CA GLU A 137 14.84 -16.44 4.68
C GLU A 137 14.47 -15.22 3.84
N ALA A 138 13.26 -15.19 3.25
CA ALA A 138 12.75 -14.05 2.52
C ALA A 138 12.67 -12.79 3.40
N CYS A 139 12.23 -12.92 4.66
CA CYS A 139 12.20 -11.80 5.59
C CYS A 139 13.59 -11.28 5.97
N GLN A 140 14.59 -12.16 6.10
CA GLN A 140 15.98 -11.74 6.35
C GLN A 140 16.60 -11.04 5.14
N ASN A 141 16.20 -11.46 3.93
CA ASN A 141 16.70 -10.95 2.65
C ASN A 141 15.65 -10.11 1.92
N PHE A 142 14.76 -9.42 2.64
CA PHE A 142 13.58 -8.77 2.05
C PHE A 142 13.95 -7.71 1.00
N PHE A 143 15.11 -7.05 1.18
CA PHE A 143 15.69 -6.13 0.21
C PHE A 143 16.92 -6.71 -0.51
N GLY A 144 16.90 -8.03 -0.71
CA GLY A 144 18.01 -8.80 -1.26
C GLY A 144 19.10 -9.08 -0.24
N LYS A 145 19.88 -10.13 -0.51
CA LYS A 145 21.02 -10.53 0.32
C LYS A 145 22.02 -9.36 0.45
N ASP A 146 22.52 -9.14 1.67
CA ASP A 146 23.46 -8.07 1.99
C ASP A 146 22.98 -6.66 1.55
N MET A 147 21.66 -6.44 1.56
CA MET A 147 21.00 -5.20 1.09
C MET A 147 21.37 -4.85 -0.35
N CYS A 148 21.50 -5.86 -1.23
CA CYS A 148 21.95 -5.63 -2.59
C CYS A 148 20.99 -4.73 -3.40
N LEU A 149 19.67 -4.77 -3.16
CA LEU A 149 18.73 -3.89 -3.87
C LEU A 149 18.89 -2.42 -3.51
N GLU A 150 19.20 -2.12 -2.24
CA GLU A 150 19.51 -0.73 -1.84
C GLU A 150 20.68 -0.19 -2.65
N LYS A 151 21.75 -1.00 -2.78
CA LYS A 151 22.96 -0.63 -3.51
C LYS A 151 22.67 -0.45 -4.99
N GLU A 152 22.06 -1.45 -5.62
CA GLU A 152 21.81 -1.44 -7.07
C GLU A 152 20.80 -0.34 -7.47
N ILE A 153 19.68 -0.21 -6.76
CA ILE A 153 18.69 0.84 -7.06
C ILE A 153 19.31 2.23 -6.84
N THR A 154 20.06 2.44 -5.75
CA THR A 154 20.71 3.73 -5.50
C THR A 154 21.75 4.06 -6.57
N GLU A 155 22.53 3.09 -7.02
CA GLU A 155 23.57 3.27 -8.04
C GLU A 155 22.98 3.59 -9.42
N TYR A 156 21.95 2.87 -9.85
CA TYR A 156 21.44 2.94 -11.22
C TYR A 156 20.22 3.86 -11.39
N CYS A 157 19.45 4.06 -10.32
CA CYS A 157 18.20 4.82 -10.33
C CYS A 157 18.19 5.99 -9.35
N GLY A 158 19.11 6.02 -8.39
CA GLY A 158 19.27 7.10 -7.42
C GLY A 158 18.56 6.83 -6.09
N ALA A 159 18.96 7.60 -5.07
CA ALA A 159 18.49 7.42 -3.69
C ALA A 159 16.99 7.71 -3.51
N ASP A 160 16.41 8.59 -4.34
CA ASP A 160 14.98 8.88 -4.30
C ASP A 160 14.15 7.67 -4.76
N MET A 161 14.58 7.00 -5.83
CA MET A 161 13.93 5.76 -6.30
C MET A 161 14.01 4.66 -5.23
N TRP A 162 15.17 4.51 -4.58
CA TRP A 162 15.31 3.57 -3.47
C TRP A 162 14.34 3.87 -2.31
N ARG A 163 14.21 5.15 -1.92
CA ARG A 163 13.28 5.55 -0.86
C ARG A 163 11.83 5.21 -1.21
N ASP A 164 11.42 5.47 -2.45
CA ASP A 164 10.06 5.19 -2.91
C ASP A 164 9.82 3.68 -3.02
N PHE A 165 10.77 2.93 -3.58
CA PHE A 165 10.73 1.46 -3.59
C PHE A 165 10.59 0.89 -2.17
N LYS A 166 11.50 1.26 -1.25
CA LYS A 166 11.47 0.80 0.15
C LYS A 166 10.12 1.11 0.81
N LYS A 167 9.56 2.30 0.58
CA LYS A 167 8.26 2.72 1.11
C LYS A 167 7.14 1.79 0.65
N HIS A 168 7.02 1.51 -0.65
CA HIS A 168 5.94 0.69 -1.19
C HIS A 168 6.06 -0.77 -0.75
N TYR A 169 7.27 -1.34 -0.71
CA TYR A 169 7.46 -2.73 -0.28
C TYR A 169 7.23 -2.94 1.22
N LEU A 170 7.57 -1.97 2.08
CA LEU A 170 7.19 -2.03 3.49
C LEU A 170 5.66 -1.93 3.68
N ALA A 171 4.98 -1.16 2.83
CA ALA A 171 3.52 -1.09 2.86
C ALA A 171 2.89 -2.43 2.41
N LEU A 172 3.40 -3.04 1.34
CA LEU A 172 3.01 -4.39 0.90
C LEU A 172 3.24 -5.44 1.99
N ASN A 173 4.39 -5.39 2.67
CA ASN A 173 4.66 -6.27 3.80
C ASN A 173 3.61 -6.13 4.91
N LYS A 174 3.22 -4.90 5.26
CA LYS A 174 2.18 -4.65 6.28
C LYS A 174 0.79 -5.13 5.84
N ILE A 175 0.52 -5.16 4.54
CA ILE A 175 -0.73 -5.70 3.99
C ILE A 175 -0.74 -7.22 4.12
N ASN A 176 0.34 -7.86 3.67
CA ASN A 176 0.51 -9.32 3.66
C ASN A 176 0.80 -9.91 5.04
N GLU A 177 1.23 -9.10 6.00
CA GLU A 177 1.67 -9.54 7.34
C GLU A 177 2.76 -10.62 7.24
N ALA A 178 3.62 -10.48 6.22
CA ALA A 178 4.59 -11.50 5.82
C ALA A 178 5.84 -11.53 6.71
N CYS A 179 6.31 -10.35 7.15
CA CYS A 179 7.53 -10.19 7.95
C CYS A 179 7.34 -9.17 9.08
N ASP A 180 7.94 -9.46 10.24
CA ASP A 180 7.97 -8.55 11.40
C ASP A 180 9.15 -7.57 11.33
N PHE A 181 8.91 -6.43 10.67
CA PHE A 181 9.85 -5.31 10.67
C PHE A 181 9.53 -4.29 11.77
N ASN A 182 10.56 -3.68 12.34
CA ASN A 182 10.42 -2.43 13.09
C ASN A 182 10.14 -1.26 12.13
N GLU A 183 9.81 -0.09 12.66
CA GLU A 183 9.41 1.11 11.88
C GLU A 183 10.46 1.58 10.85
N TYR A 184 11.69 1.06 10.90
CA TYR A 184 12.80 1.43 10.01
C TYR A 184 13.13 0.35 8.96
N GLY A 185 12.39 -0.76 8.93
CA GLY A 185 12.63 -1.89 8.03
C GLY A 185 13.72 -2.84 8.50
N GLY A 186 14.14 -2.76 9.78
CA GLY A 186 14.98 -3.78 10.40
C GLY A 186 14.13 -4.90 10.97
N THR A 187 14.56 -6.15 10.85
CA THR A 187 13.89 -7.28 11.51
C THR A 187 13.86 -7.04 13.02
N LYS A 188 12.70 -7.23 13.67
CA LYS A 188 12.72 -7.48 15.11
C LYS A 188 13.52 -8.76 15.30
N ALA A 189 14.54 -8.74 16.14
CA ALA A 189 15.21 -9.97 16.55
C ALA A 189 14.10 -10.93 17.01
N MET A 190 13.97 -12.07 16.32
CA MET A 190 13.20 -13.19 16.85
C MET A 190 13.90 -13.56 18.16
N GLU A 191 13.32 -13.17 19.29
CA GLU A 191 13.75 -13.69 20.59
C GLU A 191 13.51 -15.20 20.55
N ASP A 192 14.59 -15.95 20.75
CA ASP A 192 14.63 -17.42 20.85
C ASP A 192 13.67 -17.95 21.93
#